data_AF-W4VCJ0-F1
#
_entry.id   AF-W4VCJ0-F1
#
_cell.length_a   1.000
_cell.length_b   1.000
_cell.length_c   1.000
_cell.angle_alpha   90.00
_cell.angle_beta   90.00
_cell.angle_gamma   90.00
#
_symmetry.space_group_name_H-M   'P 1'
#
loop_
_entity.id
_entity.type
_entity.pdbx_description
1 polymer ?
#
loop_
_entity_poly.entity_id
_entity_poly.type
_entity_poly.pdbx_seq_one_letter_code
_entity_poly.pdbx_strand_id
1 'polypeptide(L)'
;MIERDGDTRKDYQPERDFIVRNIVKDIRHNKELIAEIDGELRKLIPLTGYKLHTMPGIDLVTEAQIISEIGDINRFPDSDKLARFMGLAPVQFSSAGKGKDQRCRNGNRALNAIFHFLAIQMVAVSASGKPRHPVFREYFEQKVKEGKNKPQALVCVARRLVRIIYGMMKTRTEYRPFEKADNKN
;
A
#
# COMPACT_ATOMS: atom_id res chain seq x y z
N MET A 1 -28.12 34.00 -47.12
CA MET A 1 -28.53 32.60 -46.95
C MET A 1 -27.50 31.97 -46.02
N ILE A 2 -27.77 31.98 -44.71
CA ILE A 2 -26.89 31.38 -43.70
C ILE A 2 -27.74 30.28 -43.07
N GLU A 3 -27.39 29.03 -43.39
CA GLU A 3 -28.05 27.84 -42.86
C GLU A 3 -27.93 27.81 -41.33
N ARG A 4 -28.98 27.31 -40.68
CA ARG A 4 -29.15 27.25 -39.23
C ARG A 4 -28.06 26.41 -38.56
N ASP A 5 -26.99 27.05 -38.12
CA ASP A 5 -26.02 26.45 -37.19
C ASP A 5 -26.55 26.62 -35.76
N GLY A 6 -27.63 25.89 -35.42
CA GLY A 6 -28.42 26.22 -34.22
C GLY A 6 -29.26 25.10 -33.62
N ASP A 7 -29.16 23.85 -34.09
CA ASP A 7 -29.71 22.71 -33.34
C ASP A 7 -28.58 21.93 -32.67
N THR A 8 -28.30 22.29 -31.41
CA THR A 8 -27.37 21.57 -30.53
C THR A 8 -28.05 20.42 -29.77
N ARG A 9 -29.33 20.10 -30.09
CA ARG A 9 -30.00 18.93 -29.52
C ARG A 9 -29.38 17.69 -30.11
N LYS A 10 -28.57 17.01 -29.29
CA LYS A 10 -28.07 15.69 -29.62
C LYS A 10 -29.25 14.72 -29.61
N ASP A 11 -29.29 13.82 -30.60
CA ASP A 11 -30.27 12.74 -30.61
C ASP A 11 -30.27 11.99 -29.28
N TYR A 12 -31.45 11.53 -28.85
CA TYR A 12 -31.65 10.77 -27.60
C TYR A 12 -31.25 11.52 -26.31
N GLN A 13 -31.34 12.86 -26.30
CA GLN A 13 -31.01 13.67 -25.11
C GLN A 13 -31.77 13.24 -23.84
N PRO A 14 -33.08 12.92 -23.88
CA PRO A 14 -33.82 12.46 -22.70
C PRO A 14 -33.29 11.14 -22.11
N GLU A 15 -32.93 10.17 -22.97
CA GLU A 15 -32.39 8.87 -22.59
C GLU A 15 -30.99 9.04 -21.97
N ARG A 16 -30.15 9.88 -22.58
CA ARG A 16 -28.83 10.23 -22.06
C ARG A 16 -28.93 10.91 -20.70
N ASP A 17 -29.84 11.86 -20.54
CA ASP A 17 -30.07 12.55 -19.27
C ASP A 17 -30.63 11.60 -18.19
N PHE A 18 -31.44 10.62 -18.58
CA PHE A 18 -31.88 9.57 -17.67
C PHE A 18 -30.71 8.70 -17.19
N ILE A 19 -29.86 8.23 -18.10
CA ILE A 19 -28.67 7.43 -17.76
C ILE A 19 -27.72 8.21 -16.84
N VAL A 20 -27.38 9.45 -17.22
CA VAL A 20 -26.47 10.30 -16.42
C VAL A 20 -27.04 10.55 -15.02
N ARG A 21 -28.34 10.84 -14.90
CA ARG A 21 -28.98 11.04 -13.60
C ARG A 21 -28.89 9.80 -12.71
N ASN A 22 -29.09 8.61 -13.26
CA ASN A 22 -28.99 7.38 -12.47
C ASN A 22 -27.55 7.09 -12.04
N ILE A 23 -26.57 7.22 -12.93
CA ILE A 23 -25.15 7.05 -12.56
C ILE A 23 -24.75 8.04 -11.45
N VAL A 24 -25.21 9.30 -11.53
CA VAL A 24 -24.96 10.30 -10.49
C VAL A 24 -25.60 9.90 -9.15
N LYS A 25 -26.82 9.35 -9.17
CA LYS A 25 -27.48 8.83 -7.96
C LYS A 25 -26.68 7.68 -7.35
N ASP A 26 -26.24 6.72 -8.16
CA ASP A 26 -25.46 5.56 -7.69
C ASP A 26 -24.13 6.00 -7.09
N ILE A 27 -23.44 6.96 -7.71
CA ILE A 27 -22.20 7.52 -7.16
C ILE A 27 -22.43 8.20 -5.81
N ARG A 28 -23.54 8.94 -5.65
CA ARG A 28 -23.87 9.59 -4.38
C ARG A 28 -24.17 8.57 -3.29
N HIS A 29 -25.01 7.58 -3.61
CA HIS A 29 -25.35 6.51 -2.68
C HIS A 29 -24.11 5.71 -2.24
N ASN A 30 -23.24 5.33 -3.18
CA ASN A 30 -21.99 4.63 -2.85
C ASN A 30 -21.07 5.47 -1.97
N LYS A 31 -21.03 6.80 -2.16
CA LYS A 31 -20.25 7.71 -1.28
C LYS A 31 -20.80 7.75 0.14
N GLU A 32 -22.13 7.76 0.30
CA GLU A 32 -22.78 7.70 1.61
C GLU A 32 -22.46 6.38 2.32
N LEU A 33 -22.60 5.26 1.62
CA LEU A 33 -22.26 3.93 2.15
C LEU A 33 -20.79 3.83 2.56
N ILE A 34 -19.86 4.36 1.76
CA ILE A 34 -18.43 4.39 2.12
C ILE A 34 -18.23 5.18 3.42
N ALA A 35 -18.88 6.33 3.57
CA ALA A 35 -18.75 7.13 4.79
C ALA A 35 -19.31 6.43 6.03
N GLU A 36 -20.42 5.70 5.89
CA GLU A 36 -20.97 4.87 6.97
C GLU A 36 -20.02 3.75 7.38
N ILE A 37 -19.48 3.02 6.39
CA ILE A 37 -18.51 1.94 6.61
C ILE A 37 -17.22 2.48 7.26
N ASP A 38 -16.71 3.62 6.80
CA ASP A 38 -15.55 4.30 7.40
C ASP A 38 -15.83 4.68 8.87
N GLY A 39 -17.08 5.07 9.17
CA GLY A 39 -17.55 5.32 10.53
C GLY A 39 -17.47 4.09 11.43
N GLU A 40 -17.88 2.92 10.93
CA GLU A 40 -17.77 1.65 11.66
C GLU A 40 -16.32 1.19 11.80
N LEU A 41 -15.49 1.36 10.77
CA LEU A 41 -14.05 1.03 10.84
C LEU A 41 -13.34 1.84 11.93
N ARG A 42 -13.68 3.12 12.10
CA ARG A 42 -13.13 3.97 13.18
C ARG A 42 -13.44 3.43 14.57
N LYS A 43 -14.55 2.71 14.74
CA LYS A 43 -14.93 2.07 16.00
C LYS A 43 -14.24 0.72 16.18
N LEU A 44 -14.15 -0.08 15.11
CA LEU A 44 -13.64 -1.46 15.18
C LEU A 44 -12.12 -1.54 15.26
N ILE A 45 -11.38 -0.69 14.53
CA ILE A 45 -9.91 -0.77 14.48
C ILE A 45 -9.26 -0.63 15.86
N PRO A 46 -9.65 0.33 16.72
CA PRO A 46 -9.13 0.41 18.08
C PRO A 46 -9.33 -0.87 18.92
N LEU A 47 -10.42 -1.63 18.69
CA LEU A 47 -10.71 -2.87 19.43
C LEU A 47 -9.72 -3.99 19.11
N THR A 48 -9.08 -3.94 17.94
CA THR A 48 -8.03 -4.91 17.58
C THR A 48 -6.74 -4.73 18.39
N GLY A 49 -6.55 -3.53 18.97
CA GLY A 49 -5.32 -3.13 19.66
C GLY A 49 -4.13 -2.88 18.74
N TYR A 50 -4.29 -3.01 17.42
CA TYR A 50 -3.28 -2.61 16.45
C TYR A 50 -3.30 -1.09 16.23
N LYS A 51 -2.12 -0.54 15.93
CA LYS A 51 -1.88 0.89 15.80
C LYS A 51 -1.07 1.21 14.54
N LEU A 52 -1.36 0.53 13.44
CA LEU A 52 -0.60 0.63 12.20
C LEU A 52 -0.74 2.00 11.53
N HIS A 53 -1.91 2.66 11.67
CA HIS A 53 -2.15 4.02 11.17
C HIS A 53 -1.21 5.09 11.74
N THR A 54 -0.48 4.79 12.82
CA THR A 54 0.56 5.70 13.35
C THR A 54 1.81 5.76 12.45
N MET A 55 1.98 4.78 11.56
CA MET A 55 3.02 4.81 10.54
C MET A 55 2.57 5.71 9.38
N PRO A 56 3.43 6.65 8.91
CA PRO A 56 3.10 7.47 7.76
C PRO A 56 2.67 6.63 6.55
N GLY A 57 1.68 7.10 5.79
CA GLY A 57 1.18 6.37 4.62
C GLY A 57 0.33 5.13 4.90
N ILE A 58 0.01 4.86 6.17
CA ILE A 58 -1.04 3.91 6.55
C ILE A 58 -2.18 4.74 7.14
N ASP A 59 -3.34 4.71 6.49
CA ASP A 59 -4.59 5.22 7.05
C ASP A 59 -5.39 4.08 7.70
N LEU A 60 -6.55 4.42 8.30
CA LEU A 60 -7.40 3.44 8.97
C LEU A 60 -7.92 2.35 8.01
N VAL A 61 -8.21 2.72 6.77
CA VAL A 61 -8.70 1.77 5.75
C VAL A 61 -7.60 0.80 5.35
N THR A 62 -6.38 1.30 5.13
CA THR A 62 -5.19 0.51 4.82
C THR A 62 -4.81 -0.38 5.99
N GLU A 63 -4.90 0.11 7.23
CA GLU A 63 -4.72 -0.70 8.43
C GLU A 63 -5.76 -1.84 8.48
N ALA A 64 -7.04 -1.54 8.27
CA ALA A 64 -8.10 -2.54 8.23
C ALA A 64 -7.84 -3.62 7.17
N GLN A 65 -7.41 -3.22 5.97
CA GLN A 65 -7.02 -4.14 4.90
C GLN A 65 -5.83 -5.02 5.31
N ILE A 66 -4.77 -4.44 5.90
CA ILE A 66 -3.61 -5.21 6.37
C ILE A 66 -4.05 -6.24 7.42
N ILE A 67 -4.86 -5.84 8.39
CA ILE A 67 -5.37 -6.73 9.45
C ILE A 67 -6.21 -7.85 8.83
N SER A 68 -7.11 -7.52 7.89
CA SER A 68 -7.97 -8.50 7.22
C SER A 68 -7.17 -9.52 6.40
N GLU A 69 -6.15 -9.08 5.67
CA GLU A 69 -5.35 -9.94 4.79
C GLU A 69 -4.36 -10.84 5.56
N ILE A 70 -3.88 -10.37 6.72
CA ILE A 70 -2.98 -11.12 7.59
C ILE A 70 -3.77 -12.08 8.50
N GLY A 71 -4.87 -11.60 9.08
CA GLY A 71 -5.60 -12.27 10.15
C GLY A 71 -4.80 -12.28 11.46
N ASP A 72 -4.79 -13.42 12.16
CA ASP A 72 -3.97 -13.58 13.36
C ASP A 72 -2.48 -13.55 13.01
N ILE A 73 -1.78 -12.50 13.47
CA ILE A 73 -0.33 -12.34 13.29
C ILE A 73 0.47 -13.50 13.90
N ASN A 74 -0.09 -14.22 14.88
CA ASN A 74 0.61 -15.31 15.57
C ASN A 74 0.78 -16.58 14.74
N ARG A 75 0.03 -16.73 13.64
CA ARG A 75 0.25 -17.80 12.66
C ARG A 75 1.62 -17.70 11.96
N PHE A 76 2.25 -16.53 11.99
CA PHE A 76 3.56 -16.29 11.42
C PHE A 76 4.61 -16.30 12.54
N PRO A 77 5.62 -17.20 12.48
CA PRO A 77 6.66 -17.26 13.51
C PRO A 77 7.66 -16.10 13.38
N ASP A 78 7.84 -15.57 12.16
CA ASP A 78 8.74 -14.46 11.87
C ASP A 78 8.24 -13.61 10.69
N SER A 79 8.81 -12.41 10.56
CA SER A 79 8.49 -11.48 9.47
C SER A 79 8.86 -12.00 8.08
N ASP A 80 9.83 -12.92 7.95
CA ASP A 80 10.23 -13.47 6.66
C ASP A 80 9.18 -14.49 6.16
N LYS A 81 8.50 -15.22 7.06
CA LYS A 81 7.33 -16.04 6.70
C LYS A 81 6.16 -15.19 6.23
N LEU A 82 5.90 -14.06 6.87
CA LEU A 82 4.91 -13.09 6.40
C LEU A 82 5.28 -12.54 5.01
N ALA A 83 6.55 -12.15 4.81
CA ALA A 83 7.04 -11.67 3.51
C ALA A 83 6.94 -12.74 2.40
N ARG A 84 7.11 -14.02 2.74
CA ARG A 84 6.89 -15.14 1.82
C ARG A 84 5.41 -15.33 1.51
N PHE A 85 4.53 -15.25 2.50
CA PHE A 85 3.08 -15.39 2.34
C PHE A 85 2.49 -14.35 1.38
N MET A 86 2.94 -13.10 1.45
CA MET A 86 2.53 -12.04 0.52
C MET A 86 3.24 -12.10 -0.85
N GLY A 87 4.15 -13.06 -1.07
CA GLY A 87 4.90 -13.18 -2.33
C GLY A 87 5.93 -12.06 -2.57
N LEU A 88 6.43 -11.43 -1.50
CA LEU A 88 7.45 -10.37 -1.58
C LEU A 88 8.88 -10.93 -1.58
N ALA A 89 9.09 -12.08 -0.94
CA ALA A 89 10.36 -12.78 -0.99
C ALA A 89 10.54 -13.52 -2.33
N PRO A 90 11.75 -13.56 -2.93
CA PRO A 90 12.01 -14.41 -4.08
C PRO A 90 11.85 -15.90 -3.71
N VAL A 91 11.38 -16.70 -4.67
CA VAL A 91 11.40 -18.17 -4.59
C VAL A 91 12.70 -18.65 -5.22
N GLN A 92 13.39 -19.55 -4.53
CA GLN A 92 14.44 -20.32 -5.17
C GLN A 92 13.80 -21.38 -6.06
N PHE A 93 13.89 -21.17 -7.37
CA PHE A 93 13.55 -22.21 -8.34
C PHE A 93 14.82 -23.01 -8.61
N SER A 94 15.01 -24.14 -7.91
CA SER A 94 16.12 -25.05 -8.15
C SER A 94 15.63 -26.39 -8.66
N SER A 95 16.06 -26.78 -9.86
CA SER A 95 16.32 -28.20 -10.16
C SER A 95 17.83 -28.44 -9.99
N ALA A 96 18.19 -29.53 -9.31
CA ALA A 96 19.57 -30.02 -9.20
C ALA A 96 20.65 -28.96 -8.84
N GLY A 97 20.41 -28.12 -7.83
CA GLY A 97 21.46 -27.29 -7.21
C GLY A 97 21.91 -26.03 -7.98
N LYS A 98 21.34 -25.72 -9.14
CA LYS A 98 21.61 -24.47 -9.89
C LYS A 98 20.33 -23.65 -10.06
N GLY A 99 19.80 -23.13 -8.95
CA GLY A 99 18.60 -22.31 -8.97
C GLY A 99 18.89 -20.82 -9.14
N LYS A 100 18.06 -20.13 -9.92
CA LYS A 100 18.00 -18.66 -9.92
C LYS A 100 16.86 -18.21 -9.01
N ASP A 101 17.10 -17.16 -8.24
CA ASP A 101 16.04 -16.49 -7.48
C ASP A 101 15.03 -15.88 -8.46
N GLN A 102 13.79 -16.33 -8.39
CA GLN A 102 12.69 -15.84 -9.22
C GLN A 102 11.64 -15.14 -8.37
N ARG A 103 10.87 -14.24 -9.00
CA ARG A 103 9.73 -13.59 -8.36
C ARG A 103 8.66 -14.64 -8.00
N CYS A 104 8.17 -14.62 -6.77
CA CYS A 104 6.96 -15.34 -6.37
C CYS A 104 5.79 -14.96 -7.29
N ARG A 105 5.24 -15.94 -8.03
CA ARG A 105 3.95 -15.77 -8.75
C ARG A 105 2.73 -16.05 -7.84
N ASN A 106 2.99 -16.72 -6.71
CA ASN A 106 2.01 -17.13 -5.73
C ASN A 106 2.22 -16.33 -4.44
N GLY A 107 1.13 -15.92 -3.79
CA GLY A 107 1.13 -15.12 -2.57
C GLY A 107 -0.04 -14.15 -2.54
N ASN A 108 -0.29 -13.55 -1.37
CA ASN A 108 -1.34 -12.56 -1.20
C ASN A 108 -1.01 -11.27 -2.00
N ARG A 109 -1.65 -11.12 -3.16
CA ARG A 109 -1.39 -10.01 -4.10
C ARG A 109 -1.91 -8.67 -3.58
N ALA A 110 -3.00 -8.66 -2.83
CA ALA A 110 -3.54 -7.45 -2.21
C ALA A 110 -2.55 -6.90 -1.19
N LEU A 111 -2.09 -7.76 -0.27
CA LEU A 111 -1.07 -7.38 0.72
C LEU A 111 0.24 -6.95 0.05
N ASN A 112 0.68 -7.63 -1.01
CA ASN A 112 1.85 -7.22 -1.78
C ASN A 112 1.70 -5.81 -2.37
N ALA A 113 0.55 -5.53 -2.99
CA ALA A 113 0.27 -4.22 -3.58
C ALA A 113 0.30 -3.12 -2.51
N ILE A 114 -0.33 -3.33 -1.35
CA ILE A 114 -0.32 -2.37 -0.23
C ILE A 114 1.11 -2.00 0.15
N PHE A 115 1.96 -3.01 0.41
CA PHE A 115 3.35 -2.77 0.82
C PHE A 115 4.21 -2.19 -0.31
N HIS A 116 3.91 -2.49 -1.57
CA HIS A 116 4.58 -1.90 -2.72
C HIS A 116 4.29 -0.40 -2.81
N PHE A 117 3.02 0.01 -2.73
CA PHE A 117 2.64 1.43 -2.73
C PHE A 117 3.16 2.17 -1.50
N LEU A 118 3.10 1.53 -0.32
CA LEU A 118 3.69 2.08 0.89
C LEU A 118 5.20 2.30 0.73
N ALA A 119 5.92 1.35 0.14
CA ALA A 119 7.35 1.50 -0.14
C ALA A 119 7.62 2.67 -1.10
N ILE A 120 6.81 2.86 -2.14
CA ILE A 120 6.93 4.00 -3.07
C ILE A 120 6.75 5.31 -2.31
N GLN A 121 5.72 5.40 -1.47
CA GLN A 121 5.44 6.59 -0.67
C GLN A 121 6.58 6.90 0.31
N MET A 122 7.17 5.87 0.92
CA MET A 122 8.28 6.00 1.87
C MET A 122 9.56 6.54 1.22
N VAL A 123 9.83 6.21 -0.05
CA VAL A 123 11.02 6.68 -0.77
C VAL A 123 10.76 7.93 -1.62
N ALA A 124 9.53 8.45 -1.59
CA ALA A 124 9.12 9.60 -2.38
C ALA A 124 9.88 10.86 -1.94
N VAL A 125 10.16 11.71 -2.93
CA VAL A 125 10.72 13.04 -2.76
C VAL A 125 9.64 14.08 -3.01
N SER A 126 9.69 15.21 -2.33
CA SER A 126 8.85 16.36 -2.62
C SER A 126 9.21 16.98 -3.99
N ALA A 127 8.36 17.88 -4.49
CA ALA A 127 8.67 18.67 -5.69
C ALA A 127 9.96 19.49 -5.55
N SER A 128 10.33 19.86 -4.32
CA SER A 128 11.58 20.56 -4.00
C SER A 128 12.80 19.62 -3.87
N GLY A 129 12.66 18.34 -4.23
CA GLY A 129 13.74 17.34 -4.15
C GLY A 129 14.05 16.82 -2.74
N LYS A 130 13.30 17.23 -1.71
CA LYS A 130 13.54 16.78 -0.33
C LYS A 130 12.90 15.42 -0.08
N PRO A 131 13.60 14.42 0.48
CA PRO A 131 13.00 13.15 0.85
C PRO A 131 11.88 13.34 1.88
N ARG A 132 10.72 12.72 1.64
CA ARG A 132 9.61 12.75 2.62
C ARG A 132 9.97 11.96 3.88
N HIS A 133 10.66 10.84 3.71
CA HIS A 133 11.18 10.02 4.81
C HIS A 133 12.67 9.72 4.57
N PRO A 134 13.59 10.54 5.11
CA PRO A 134 15.02 10.45 4.83
C PRO A 134 15.62 9.06 5.06
N VAL A 135 15.24 8.39 6.16
CA VAL A 135 15.78 7.07 6.53
C VAL A 135 15.45 5.99 5.51
N PHE A 136 14.21 5.96 5.00
CA PHE A 136 13.81 5.00 3.97
C PHE A 136 14.42 5.34 2.62
N ARG A 137 14.54 6.63 2.30
CA ARG A 137 15.17 7.08 1.07
C ARG A 137 16.65 6.71 1.03
N GLU A 138 17.37 6.95 2.12
CA GLU A 138 18.79 6.60 2.23
C GLU A 138 18.99 5.10 2.10
N TYR A 139 18.17 4.29 2.77
CA TYR A 139 18.22 2.84 2.63
C TYR A 139 17.97 2.37 1.19
N PHE A 140 17.00 2.99 0.50
CA PHE A 140 16.75 2.72 -0.92
C PHE A 140 17.97 3.05 -1.80
N GLU A 141 18.56 4.24 -1.61
CA GLU A 141 19.73 4.66 -2.38
C GLU A 141 20.96 3.80 -2.08
N GLN A 142 21.15 3.37 -0.84
CA GLN A 142 22.19 2.41 -0.46
C GLN A 142 22.02 1.10 -1.23
N LYS A 143 20.81 0.56 -1.33
CA LYS A 143 20.55 -0.67 -2.12
C LYS A 143 20.81 -0.49 -3.60
N VAL A 144 20.54 0.69 -4.15
CA VAL A 144 20.90 1.01 -5.54
C VAL A 144 22.43 1.04 -5.71
N LYS A 145 23.16 1.66 -4.78
CA LYS A 145 24.65 1.69 -4.76
C LYS A 145 25.26 0.29 -4.63
N GLU A 146 24.62 -0.62 -3.92
CA GLU A 146 25.00 -2.05 -3.82
C GLU A 146 24.74 -2.84 -5.12
N GLY A 147 24.31 -2.18 -6.22
CA GLY A 147 24.10 -2.80 -7.52
C GLY A 147 22.69 -3.34 -7.76
N LYS A 148 21.72 -3.08 -6.86
CA LYS A 148 20.32 -3.42 -7.11
C LYS A 148 19.70 -2.42 -8.08
N ASN A 149 18.87 -2.89 -9.01
CA ASN A 149 18.05 -1.99 -9.81
C ASN A 149 16.95 -1.33 -8.93
N LYS A 150 16.34 -0.24 -9.41
CA LYS A 150 15.33 0.51 -8.64
C LYS A 150 14.16 -0.38 -8.15
N PRO A 151 13.57 -1.27 -8.98
CA PRO A 151 12.54 -2.20 -8.51
C PRO A 151 13.01 -3.14 -7.40
N GLN A 152 14.22 -3.69 -7.50
CA GLN A 152 14.79 -4.55 -6.46
C GLN A 152 15.06 -3.79 -5.16
N ALA A 153 15.58 -2.57 -5.25
CA ALA A 153 15.79 -1.71 -4.10
C ALA A 153 14.45 -1.39 -3.40
N LEU A 154 13.38 -1.16 -4.18
CA LEU A 154 12.04 -0.96 -3.64
C LEU A 154 11.50 -2.21 -2.93
N VAL A 155 11.76 -3.41 -3.47
CA VAL A 155 11.44 -4.68 -2.78
C VAL A 155 12.19 -4.79 -1.45
N CYS A 156 13.45 -4.35 -1.37
CA CYS A 156 14.18 -4.30 -0.10
C CYS A 156 13.50 -3.36 0.91
N VAL A 157 13.05 -2.18 0.48
CA VAL A 157 12.29 -1.25 1.32
C VAL A 157 11.00 -1.89 1.80
N ALA A 158 10.21 -2.50 0.90
CA ALA A 158 8.99 -3.22 1.26
C ALA A 158 9.26 -4.33 2.29
N ARG A 159 10.34 -5.10 2.16
CA ARG A 159 10.71 -6.13 3.16
C ARG A 159 11.03 -5.52 4.52
N ARG A 160 11.66 -4.35 4.55
CA ARG A 160 11.91 -3.61 5.79
C ARG A 160 10.59 -3.15 6.42
N LEU A 161 9.65 -2.68 5.62
CA LEU A 161 8.30 -2.31 6.08
C LEU A 161 7.55 -3.51 6.68
N VAL A 162 7.64 -4.69 6.06
CA VAL A 162 7.05 -5.94 6.59
C VAL A 162 7.59 -6.24 7.98
N ARG A 163 8.90 -6.09 8.20
CA ARG A 163 9.52 -6.30 9.53
C ARG A 163 8.96 -5.34 10.58
N ILE A 164 8.82 -4.05 10.21
CA ILE A 164 8.28 -3.03 11.10
C ILE A 164 6.83 -3.34 11.47
N ILE A 165 5.97 -3.56 10.47
CA ILE A 165 4.53 -3.84 10.69
C ILE A 165 4.34 -5.15 11.45
N TYR A 166 5.10 -6.20 11.12
CA TYR A 166 5.09 -7.45 11.89
C TYR A 166 5.40 -7.21 13.37
N GLY A 167 6.44 -6.42 13.65
CA GLY A 167 6.80 -6.02 15.01
C GLY A 167 5.66 -5.27 15.70
N MET A 168 5.14 -4.21 15.07
CA MET A 168 4.04 -3.40 15.59
C MET A 168 2.79 -4.24 15.91
N MET A 169 2.44 -5.20 15.05
CA MET A 169 1.32 -6.10 15.30
C MET A 169 1.61 -7.04 16.50
N LYS A 170 2.81 -7.63 16.56
CA LYS A 170 3.18 -8.53 17.66
C LYS A 170 3.24 -7.84 19.02
N THR A 171 3.72 -6.60 19.08
CA THR A 171 3.91 -5.86 20.33
C THR A 171 2.74 -4.92 20.66
N ARG A 172 1.79 -4.73 19.73
CA ARG A 172 0.70 -3.74 19.83
C ARG A 172 1.20 -2.34 20.13
N THR A 173 2.35 -1.98 19.57
CA THR A 173 2.98 -0.68 19.77
C THR A 173 2.79 0.23 18.57
N GLU A 174 2.85 1.53 18.82
CA GLU A 174 2.86 2.58 17.81
C GLU A 174 4.16 2.54 17.00
N TYR A 175 4.11 3.12 15.81
CA TYR A 175 5.27 3.28 14.96
C TYR A 175 6.28 4.20 15.62
N ARG A 176 7.50 3.71 15.80
CA ARG A 176 8.64 4.51 16.25
C ARG A 176 9.58 4.71 15.06
N PRO A 177 9.79 5.96 14.61
CA PRO A 177 10.78 6.26 13.59
C PRO A 177 12.15 5.69 13.98
N PHE A 178 12.86 5.13 13.00
CA PHE A 178 14.22 4.70 13.23
C PHE A 178 15.12 5.95 13.28
N GLU A 179 15.48 6.39 14.47
CA GLU A 179 16.52 7.38 14.66
C GLU A 179 17.87 6.66 14.55
N LYS A 180 18.75 7.16 13.68
CA LYS A 180 20.16 6.73 13.76
C LYS A 180 20.68 7.27 15.09
N ALA A 181 21.28 6.41 15.91
CA ALA A 181 22.07 6.89 17.02
C ALA A 181 23.13 7.83 16.44
N ASP A 182 23.13 9.09 16.86
CA ASP A 182 24.19 10.03 16.53
C ASP A 182 25.49 9.42 17.06
N ASN A 183 26.34 8.91 16.16
CA ASN A 183 27.73 8.67 16.49
C ASN A 183 28.39 10.05 16.69
N LYS A 184 28.18 10.64 17.87
CA LYS A 184 29.04 11.70 18.38
C LYS A 184 30.42 11.09 18.61
N ASN A 185 31.34 11.37 17.69
CA ASN A 185 32.77 11.40 17.92
C ASN A 185 33.32 12.70 17.31
#